data_AF-A0AAU4MN65-F1
#
_entry.id   AF-A0AAU4MN65-F1
#
_cell.length_a   1.000
_cell.length_b   1.000
_cell.length_c   1.000
_cell.angle_alpha   90.00
_cell.angle_beta   90.00
_cell.angle_gamma   90.00
#
_symmetry.space_group_name_H-M   'P 1'
#
loop_
_entity.id
_entity.type
_entity.pdbx_description
1 polymer ?
#
loop_
_entity_poly.entity_id
_entity_poly.type
_entity_poly.pdbx_seq_one_letter_code
_entity_poly.pdbx_strand_id
1 'polypeptide(L)'
;MRPFRGPGPVAVAGLVLLVVGVAGCGSAVTDRAGNRTGVTRSPAPTPDGTESPVPYCPAPEAGPAPSPCISYSWEQRVAENNAYKQEMPLSDAARAEDQPRVRALETALETLVGGPLDEAALKRVTAEATGTQPGFVHVDLAPQRDYAHVVVSAGGGCVKGTIEGAKVTTEVTGYIADGGCVPAVGH
;
A
#
# COMPACT_ATOMS: atom_id res chain seq x y z
N MET A 1 -5.28 -51.21 12.02
CA MET A 1 -5.71 -51.71 13.35
C MET A 1 -4.57 -51.53 14.35
N ARG A 2 -4.70 -50.53 15.23
CA ARG A 2 -4.07 -50.36 16.56
C ARG A 2 -4.83 -49.22 17.27
N PRO A 3 -4.95 -49.25 18.60
CA PRO A 3 -6.20 -48.89 19.28
C PRO A 3 -6.32 -47.42 19.71
N PHE A 4 -7.59 -47.02 19.80
CA PHE A 4 -8.14 -45.82 20.45
C PHE A 4 -7.58 -45.58 21.86
N ARG A 5 -7.32 -44.32 22.19
CA ARG A 5 -7.21 -43.81 23.56
C ARG A 5 -8.12 -42.59 23.69
N GLY A 6 -9.07 -42.68 24.61
CA GLY A 6 -10.27 -41.84 24.68
C GLY A 6 -10.10 -40.45 25.32
N PRO A 7 -11.20 -39.68 25.40
CA PRO A 7 -11.23 -38.31 25.90
C PRO A 7 -11.44 -38.26 27.42
N GLY A 8 -10.72 -37.36 28.10
CA GLY A 8 -10.96 -37.02 29.50
C GLY A 8 -11.68 -35.66 29.60
N PRO A 9 -12.77 -35.53 30.36
CA PRO A 9 -13.45 -34.27 30.58
C PRO A 9 -12.90 -33.57 31.84
N VAL A 10 -12.59 -32.27 31.73
CA VAL A 10 -12.52 -31.39 32.90
C VAL A 10 -13.35 -30.15 32.60
N ALA A 11 -14.41 -30.00 33.38
CA ALA A 11 -15.33 -28.87 33.40
C ALA A 11 -14.84 -27.79 34.38
N VAL A 12 -15.66 -26.73 34.51
CA VAL A 12 -15.63 -25.61 35.47
C VAL A 12 -14.87 -24.38 34.92
N ALA A 13 -15.57 -23.47 34.25
CA ALA A 13 -16.39 -22.38 34.80
C ALA A 13 -15.55 -21.21 35.34
N GLY A 14 -15.76 -20.03 34.77
CA GLY A 14 -15.08 -18.81 35.18
C GLY A 14 -15.45 -17.62 34.30
N LEU A 15 -16.74 -17.26 34.31
CA LEU A 15 -17.22 -15.97 33.84
C LEU A 15 -16.74 -14.89 34.82
N VAL A 16 -15.82 -14.03 34.40
CA VAL A 16 -15.59 -12.73 35.05
C VAL A 16 -15.59 -11.65 33.97
N LEU A 17 -16.75 -11.00 33.84
CA LEU A 17 -16.89 -9.70 33.20
C LEU A 17 -16.09 -8.68 34.02
N LEU A 18 -15.06 -8.10 33.42
CA LEU A 18 -14.37 -6.92 33.96
C LEU A 18 -14.59 -5.76 32.98
N VAL A 19 -15.73 -5.10 33.16
CA VAL A 19 -16.04 -3.80 32.56
C VAL A 19 -15.34 -2.74 33.40
N VAL A 20 -14.21 -2.22 32.94
CA VAL A 20 -13.57 -1.04 33.53
C VAL A 20 -13.40 0.02 32.45
N GLY A 21 -14.26 1.03 32.54
CA GLY A 21 -13.89 2.44 32.47
C GLY A 21 -13.16 2.92 31.23
N VAL A 22 -13.93 3.56 30.34
CA VAL A 22 -13.45 4.57 29.41
C VAL A 22 -12.69 5.66 30.18
N ALA A 23 -11.37 5.71 30.04
CA ALA A 23 -10.58 6.89 30.34
C ALA A 23 -9.85 7.28 29.06
N GLY A 24 -10.48 8.16 28.27
CA GLY A 24 -9.83 8.80 27.15
C GLY A 24 -8.60 9.57 27.65
N CYS A 25 -7.46 9.36 27.01
CA CYS A 25 -6.27 10.20 27.13
C CYS A 25 -6.55 11.56 26.47
N GLY A 26 -7.42 12.36 27.09
CA GLY A 26 -7.48 13.80 26.87
C GLY A 26 -6.50 14.44 27.84
N SER A 27 -5.29 14.74 27.37
CA SER A 27 -4.34 15.57 28.12
C SER A 27 -4.94 16.95 28.31
N ALA A 28 -5.65 17.17 29.42
CA ALA A 28 -5.97 18.50 29.88
C ALA A 28 -4.68 19.11 30.43
N VAL A 29 -3.97 19.86 29.58
CA VAL A 29 -2.94 20.79 30.03
C VAL A 29 -3.65 21.82 30.90
N THR A 30 -3.42 21.74 32.20
CA THR A 30 -3.88 22.73 33.16
C THR A 30 -2.73 23.70 33.39
N ASP A 31 -2.82 24.90 32.80
CA ASP A 31 -1.92 25.97 33.19
C ASP A 31 -2.23 26.42 34.62
N ARG A 32 -1.18 26.81 35.34
CA ARG A 32 -1.18 27.17 36.78
C ARG A 32 -2.00 28.43 37.12
N ALA A 33 -2.66 29.03 36.13
CA ALA A 33 -3.61 30.12 36.29
C ALA A 33 -4.96 29.66 35.74
N GLY A 34 -5.84 29.16 36.62
CA GLY A 34 -7.14 28.56 36.27
C GLY A 34 -8.12 29.52 35.58
N ASN A 35 -7.89 29.84 34.31
CA ASN A 35 -8.81 30.59 33.47
C ASN A 35 -9.18 29.76 32.24
N ARG A 36 -10.43 29.29 32.18
CA ARG A 36 -11.00 28.66 30.98
C ARG A 36 -11.32 29.75 29.96
N THR A 37 -10.34 30.15 29.16
CA THR A 37 -10.61 30.91 27.93
C THR A 37 -10.96 29.93 26.81
N GLY A 38 -12.06 30.22 26.12
CA GLY A 38 -12.80 29.29 25.27
C GLY A 38 -11.94 28.59 24.22
N VAL A 39 -12.16 27.28 24.11
CA VAL A 39 -11.83 26.50 22.92
C VAL A 39 -12.69 27.06 21.79
N THR A 40 -12.15 27.97 20.99
CA THR A 40 -12.64 28.19 19.62
C THR A 40 -12.39 26.89 18.88
N ARG A 41 -13.44 26.09 18.78
CA ARG A 41 -13.51 24.89 17.96
C ARG A 41 -13.19 25.33 16.52
N SER A 42 -12.02 24.96 15.99
CA SER A 42 -11.74 25.14 14.57
C SER A 42 -12.89 24.55 13.75
N PRO A 43 -13.44 25.26 12.76
CA PRO A 43 -14.41 24.67 11.87
C PRO A 43 -13.77 23.47 11.17
N ALA A 44 -14.53 22.38 11.06
CA ALA A 44 -14.14 21.25 10.23
C ALA A 44 -13.95 21.74 8.78
N PRO A 45 -12.88 21.31 8.08
CA PRO A 45 -12.64 21.73 6.71
C PRO A 45 -13.79 21.26 5.82
N THR A 46 -14.45 22.22 5.15
CA THR A 46 -15.38 21.96 4.04
C THR A 46 -14.57 21.59 2.80
N PRO A 47 -15.03 20.61 2.01
CA PRO A 47 -14.30 20.10 0.85
C PRO A 47 -14.51 21.03 -0.36
N ASP A 48 -14.07 22.29 -0.26
CA ASP A 48 -13.97 23.19 -1.39
C ASP A 48 -12.48 23.47 -1.61
N GLY A 49 -11.95 22.92 -2.72
CA GLY A 49 -10.54 22.76 -3.05
C GLY A 49 -9.72 24.04 -3.28
N THR A 50 -9.74 24.96 -2.31
CA THR A 50 -8.87 26.14 -2.24
C THR A 50 -8.40 26.39 -0.81
N GLU A 51 -7.98 25.35 -0.10
CA GLU A 51 -7.41 25.51 1.24
C GLU A 51 -6.02 26.14 1.16
N SER A 52 -5.84 27.27 1.85
CA SER A 52 -4.51 27.84 2.05
C SER A 52 -3.63 26.87 2.84
N PRO A 53 -2.33 26.72 2.51
CA PRO A 53 -1.42 25.79 3.20
C PRO A 53 -1.52 25.89 4.73
N VAL A 54 -1.87 24.78 5.40
CA VAL A 54 -2.01 24.75 6.85
C VAL A 54 -0.61 24.88 7.48
N PRO A 55 -0.32 25.94 8.26
CA PRO A 55 0.97 26.09 8.91
C PRO A 55 1.12 25.05 10.04
N TYR A 56 2.13 24.18 9.93
CA TYR A 56 2.48 23.20 10.97
C TYR A 56 3.60 23.77 11.84
N CYS A 57 3.27 24.70 12.74
CA CYS A 57 4.20 25.20 13.75
C CYS A 57 3.73 24.84 15.15
N PRO A 58 4.60 24.29 16.02
CA PRO A 58 4.39 24.43 17.46
C PRO A 58 4.37 25.93 17.80
N ALA A 59 3.49 26.33 18.72
CA ALA A 59 3.46 27.72 19.19
C ALA A 59 4.81 28.05 19.85
N PRO A 60 5.41 29.23 19.58
CA PRO A 60 6.65 29.62 20.24
C PRO A 60 6.40 29.76 21.76
N GLU A 61 7.32 29.23 22.57
CA GLU A 61 7.23 29.35 24.04
C GLU A 61 7.31 30.81 24.51
N ALA A 62 8.01 31.67 23.76
CA ALA A 62 8.01 33.12 23.92
C ALA A 62 8.49 33.84 22.66
N GLY A 63 7.96 35.05 22.41
CA GLY A 63 8.38 35.91 21.31
C GLY A 63 7.81 35.54 19.93
N PRO A 64 8.08 36.35 18.90
CA PRO A 64 7.70 36.02 17.53
C PRO A 64 8.46 34.77 17.04
N ALA A 65 7.81 33.96 16.22
CA ALA A 65 8.47 32.82 15.59
C ALA A 65 9.71 33.31 14.80
N PRO A 66 10.88 32.66 14.95
CA PRO A 66 12.12 33.11 14.32
C PRO A 66 12.11 32.98 12.79
N SER A 67 11.16 32.23 12.23
CA SER A 67 10.94 32.07 10.80
C SER A 67 9.44 31.93 10.50
N PRO A 68 8.98 32.24 9.26
CA PRO A 68 7.65 31.87 8.83
C PRO A 68 7.45 30.35 8.96
N CYS A 69 6.22 29.95 9.25
CA CYS A 69 5.88 28.54 9.34
C CYS A 69 6.10 27.84 8.00
N ILE A 70 6.67 26.65 8.04
CA ILE A 70 6.69 25.78 6.88
C ILE A 70 5.24 25.46 6.55
N SER A 71 4.79 25.92 5.40
CA SER A 71 3.44 25.76 4.92
C SER A 71 3.49 25.00 3.61
N TYR A 72 3.26 23.69 3.70
CA TYR A 72 3.02 22.86 2.53
C TYR A 72 1.51 22.75 2.33
N SER A 73 1.07 22.77 1.07
CA SER A 73 -0.31 22.41 0.79
C SER A 73 -0.55 20.94 1.12
N TRP A 74 -1.80 20.56 1.34
CA TRP A 74 -2.15 19.16 1.56
C TRP A 74 -1.72 18.28 0.38
N GLU A 75 -1.95 18.76 -0.85
CA GLU A 75 -1.60 18.07 -2.09
C GLU A 75 -0.09 17.85 -2.19
N GLN A 76 0.72 18.85 -1.81
CA GLN A 76 2.17 18.69 -1.79
C GLN A 76 2.60 17.57 -0.83
N ARG A 77 2.03 17.53 0.38
CA ARG A 77 2.37 16.49 1.35
C ARG A 77 1.94 15.10 0.88
N VAL A 78 0.77 14.99 0.24
CA VAL A 78 0.30 13.73 -0.35
C VAL A 78 1.21 13.30 -1.51
N ALA A 79 1.63 14.24 -2.36
CA ALA A 79 2.53 13.95 -3.47
C ALA A 79 3.91 13.47 -2.97
N GLU A 80 4.51 14.18 -2.02
CA GLU A 80 5.78 13.80 -1.39
C GLU A 80 5.68 12.45 -0.70
N ASN A 81 4.58 12.20 0.04
CA ASN A 81 4.37 10.91 0.71
C ASN A 81 4.15 9.75 -0.28
N ASN A 82 3.63 9.98 -1.49
CA ASN A 82 3.46 8.93 -2.48
C ASN A 82 4.65 8.80 -3.45
N ALA A 83 5.65 9.70 -3.36
CA ALA A 83 6.79 9.70 -4.26
C ALA A 83 7.61 8.40 -4.20
N TYR A 84 7.65 7.71 -3.04
CA TYR A 84 8.37 6.44 -2.90
C TYR A 84 7.80 5.31 -3.77
N LYS A 85 6.51 5.40 -4.15
CA LYS A 85 5.83 4.42 -5.01
C LYS A 85 6.13 4.63 -6.49
N GLN A 86 6.73 5.77 -6.85
CA GLN A 86 7.05 6.08 -8.23
C GLN A 86 8.17 5.18 -8.71
N GLU A 87 8.02 4.69 -9.93
CA GLU A 87 9.03 3.89 -10.59
C GLU A 87 10.23 4.77 -10.96
N MET A 88 11.42 4.28 -10.67
CA MET A 88 12.64 4.93 -11.08
C MET A 88 12.88 4.73 -12.58
N PRO A 89 13.63 5.64 -13.24
CA PRO A 89 14.05 5.46 -14.61
C PRO A 89 14.77 4.13 -14.82
N LEU A 90 14.36 3.39 -15.85
CA LEU A 90 15.02 2.18 -16.30
C LEU A 90 16.01 2.52 -17.41
N SER A 91 17.25 2.03 -17.32
CA SER A 91 18.25 2.22 -18.37
C SER A 91 17.85 1.51 -19.66
N ASP A 92 18.28 2.03 -20.82
CA ASP A 92 17.98 1.41 -22.11
C ASP A 92 18.56 -0.01 -22.22
N ALA A 93 19.72 -0.24 -21.59
CA ALA A 93 20.34 -1.56 -21.53
C ALA A 93 19.47 -2.57 -20.77
N ALA A 94 18.99 -2.21 -19.57
CA ALA A 94 18.09 -3.06 -18.79
C ALA A 94 16.75 -3.27 -19.51
N ARG A 95 16.21 -2.21 -20.12
CA ARG A 95 15.00 -2.30 -20.95
C ARG A 95 15.18 -3.31 -22.08
N ALA A 96 16.31 -3.26 -22.79
CA ALA A 96 16.61 -4.16 -23.89
C ALA A 96 16.82 -5.62 -23.42
N GLU A 97 17.47 -5.82 -22.27
CA GLU A 97 17.66 -7.13 -21.65
C GLU A 97 16.32 -7.81 -21.32
N ASP A 98 15.33 -7.05 -20.86
CA ASP A 98 14.01 -7.59 -20.47
C ASP A 98 12.98 -7.66 -21.59
N GLN A 99 13.23 -7.03 -22.75
CA GLN A 99 12.31 -7.09 -23.89
C GLN A 99 11.85 -8.51 -24.28
N PRO A 100 12.72 -9.54 -24.29
CA PRO A 100 12.28 -10.92 -24.55
C PRO A 100 11.28 -11.44 -23.51
N ARG A 101 11.45 -11.08 -22.22
CA ARG A 101 10.54 -11.48 -21.14
C ARG A 101 9.20 -10.77 -21.24
N VAL A 102 9.21 -9.49 -21.60
CA VAL A 102 7.98 -8.71 -21.86
C VAL A 102 7.13 -9.38 -22.95
N ARG A 103 7.74 -9.72 -24.09
CA ARG A 103 7.04 -10.42 -25.19
C ARG A 103 6.54 -11.81 -24.78
N ALA A 104 7.37 -12.58 -24.06
CA ALA A 104 6.95 -13.90 -23.57
C ALA A 104 5.76 -13.78 -22.60
N LEU A 105 5.76 -12.76 -21.73
CA LEU A 105 4.66 -12.50 -20.81
C LEU A 105 3.39 -12.12 -21.55
N GLU A 106 3.48 -11.27 -22.59
CA GLU A 106 2.34 -10.88 -23.41
C GLU A 106 1.66 -12.10 -24.00
N THR A 107 2.42 -12.94 -24.71
CA THR A 107 1.92 -14.20 -25.29
C THR A 107 1.32 -15.12 -24.23
N ALA A 108 1.95 -15.21 -23.04
CA ALA A 108 1.46 -16.05 -21.96
C ALA A 108 0.11 -15.56 -21.40
N LEU A 109 -0.04 -14.24 -21.21
CA LEU A 109 -1.29 -13.65 -20.70
C LEU A 109 -2.42 -13.70 -21.74
N GLU A 110 -2.10 -13.59 -23.04
CA GLU A 110 -3.08 -13.77 -24.12
C GLU A 110 -3.77 -15.13 -24.06
N THR A 111 -3.09 -16.18 -23.59
CA THR A 111 -3.71 -17.51 -23.42
C THR A 111 -4.80 -17.57 -22.36
N LEU A 112 -4.84 -16.58 -21.45
CA LEU A 112 -5.82 -16.50 -20.37
C LEU A 112 -7.03 -15.64 -20.75
N VAL A 113 -6.96 -14.88 -21.84
CA VAL A 113 -8.03 -13.99 -22.28
C VAL A 113 -9.29 -14.78 -22.66
N GLY A 114 -10.45 -14.30 -22.22
CA GLY A 114 -11.75 -14.92 -22.49
C GLY A 114 -12.07 -16.14 -21.62
N GLY A 115 -11.15 -16.55 -20.75
CA GLY A 115 -11.37 -17.54 -19.71
C GLY A 115 -11.53 -16.91 -18.31
N PRO A 116 -11.89 -17.71 -17.30
CA PRO A 116 -11.87 -17.26 -15.91
C PRO A 116 -10.43 -16.97 -15.46
N LEU A 117 -10.21 -15.77 -14.91
CA LEU A 117 -8.93 -15.37 -14.35
C LEU A 117 -8.74 -16.00 -12.95
N ASP A 118 -7.62 -16.72 -12.78
CA ASP A 118 -7.24 -17.40 -11.55
C ASP A 118 -5.82 -16.98 -11.12
N GLU A 119 -5.63 -16.70 -9.84
CA GLU A 119 -4.35 -16.22 -9.31
C GLU A 119 -3.22 -17.25 -9.50
N ALA A 120 -3.51 -18.54 -9.30
CA ALA A 120 -2.50 -19.58 -9.44
C ALA A 120 -2.09 -19.77 -10.91
N ALA A 121 -3.04 -19.64 -11.84
CA ALA A 121 -2.76 -19.61 -13.27
C ALA A 121 -1.88 -18.41 -13.65
N LEU A 122 -2.25 -17.20 -13.22
CA LEU A 122 -1.49 -15.97 -13.45
C LEU A 122 -0.04 -16.11 -12.94
N LYS A 123 0.14 -16.52 -11.68
CA LYS A 123 1.48 -16.74 -11.10
C LYS A 123 2.30 -17.74 -11.89
N ARG A 124 1.70 -18.85 -12.32
CA ARG A 124 2.40 -19.90 -13.07
C ARG A 124 2.85 -19.40 -14.45
N VAL A 125 1.95 -18.84 -15.24
CA VAL A 125 2.28 -18.42 -16.61
C VAL A 125 3.26 -17.24 -16.62
N THR A 126 3.11 -16.31 -15.67
CA THR A 126 4.06 -15.19 -15.52
C THR A 126 5.44 -15.69 -15.11
N ALA A 127 5.52 -16.63 -14.16
CA ALA A 127 6.79 -17.18 -13.71
C ALA A 127 7.53 -17.91 -14.84
N GLU A 128 6.82 -18.73 -15.60
CA GLU A 128 7.37 -19.43 -16.77
C GLU A 128 7.87 -18.46 -17.84
N ALA A 129 7.06 -17.45 -18.20
CA ALA A 129 7.41 -16.46 -19.22
C ALA A 129 8.62 -15.59 -18.85
N THR A 130 8.80 -15.33 -17.56
CA THR A 130 9.87 -14.44 -17.07
C THR A 130 11.10 -15.19 -16.55
N GLY A 131 11.04 -16.52 -16.45
CA GLY A 131 12.11 -17.33 -15.88
C GLY A 131 12.25 -17.15 -14.36
N THR A 132 11.16 -16.86 -13.67
CA THR A 132 11.12 -16.63 -12.22
C THR A 132 10.35 -17.73 -11.50
N GLN A 133 10.19 -17.62 -10.16
CA GLN A 133 9.37 -18.57 -9.40
C GLN A 133 7.97 -17.98 -9.16
N PRO A 134 6.91 -18.81 -9.16
CA PRO A 134 5.53 -18.34 -8.92
C PRO A 134 5.35 -17.57 -7.61
N GLY A 135 6.15 -17.87 -6.58
CA GLY A 135 6.12 -17.19 -5.29
C GLY A 135 6.62 -15.74 -5.31
N PHE A 136 7.33 -15.33 -6.36
CA PHE A 136 7.82 -13.95 -6.54
C PHE A 136 6.91 -13.09 -7.43
N VAL A 137 5.85 -13.69 -7.99
CA VAL A 137 4.89 -12.95 -8.82
C VAL A 137 3.84 -12.31 -7.93
N HIS A 138 3.79 -10.98 -7.96
CA HIS A 138 2.69 -10.22 -7.37
C HIS A 138 1.51 -10.21 -8.33
N VAL A 139 0.32 -10.44 -7.79
CA VAL A 139 -0.94 -10.44 -8.56
C VAL A 139 -1.93 -9.53 -7.86
N ASP A 140 -2.49 -8.59 -8.62
CA ASP A 140 -3.71 -7.87 -8.29
C ASP A 140 -4.81 -8.39 -9.21
N LEU A 141 -5.87 -8.97 -8.64
CA LEU A 141 -6.89 -9.71 -9.37
C LEU A 141 -8.27 -9.19 -8.98
N ALA A 142 -9.03 -8.75 -9.98
CA ALA A 142 -10.43 -8.34 -9.84
C ALA A 142 -11.28 -9.06 -10.91
N PRO A 143 -11.68 -10.33 -10.67
CA PRO A 143 -12.38 -11.14 -11.66
C PRO A 143 -13.71 -10.54 -12.10
N GLN A 144 -14.42 -9.87 -11.19
CA GLN A 144 -15.67 -9.16 -11.48
C GLN A 144 -15.52 -7.96 -12.42
N ARG A 145 -14.27 -7.55 -12.73
CA ARG A 145 -13.93 -6.48 -13.66
C ARG A 145 -13.16 -7.00 -14.87
N ASP A 146 -13.06 -8.33 -15.04
CA ASP A 146 -12.18 -8.98 -16.02
C ASP A 146 -10.76 -8.39 -16.02
N TYR A 147 -10.25 -8.14 -14.81
CA TYR A 147 -8.99 -7.44 -14.60
C TYR A 147 -7.99 -8.30 -13.83
N ALA A 148 -6.76 -8.35 -14.33
CA ALA A 148 -5.62 -8.86 -13.60
C ALA A 148 -4.38 -8.02 -13.91
N HIS A 149 -3.54 -7.79 -12.91
CA HIS A 149 -2.24 -7.18 -13.05
C HIS A 149 -1.19 -8.06 -12.38
N VAL A 150 -0.12 -8.34 -13.10
CA VAL A 150 1.01 -9.14 -12.62
C VAL A 150 2.28 -8.34 -12.67
N VAL A 151 3.10 -8.47 -11.62
CA VAL A 151 4.38 -7.77 -11.51
C VAL A 151 5.42 -8.72 -10.96
N VAL A 152 6.60 -8.74 -11.59
CA VAL A 152 7.74 -9.54 -11.12
C VAL A 152 9.07 -8.84 -11.41
N SER A 153 10.03 -9.00 -10.50
CA SER A 153 11.40 -8.54 -10.70
C SER A 153 12.17 -9.52 -11.59
N ALA A 154 12.78 -9.02 -12.67
CA ALA A 154 13.62 -9.77 -13.59
C ALA A 154 14.64 -8.83 -14.27
N GLY A 155 15.81 -9.35 -14.69
CA GLY A 155 16.76 -8.68 -15.61
C GLY A 155 17.22 -7.25 -15.26
N GLY A 156 17.01 -6.79 -14.02
CA GLY A 156 17.35 -5.43 -13.59
C GLY A 156 16.18 -4.45 -13.53
N GLY A 157 14.96 -4.88 -13.83
CA GLY A 157 13.74 -4.09 -13.69
C GLY A 157 12.53 -4.89 -13.23
N CYS A 158 11.36 -4.32 -13.50
CA CYS A 158 10.07 -4.85 -13.15
C CYS A 158 9.30 -5.15 -14.42
N VAL A 159 9.08 -6.44 -14.71
CA VAL A 159 8.26 -6.88 -15.84
C VAL A 159 6.81 -6.92 -15.38
N LYS A 160 5.95 -6.23 -16.12
CA LYS A 160 4.53 -6.04 -15.78
C LYS A 160 3.64 -6.51 -16.90
N GLY A 161 2.47 -7.02 -16.52
CA GLY A 161 1.42 -7.38 -17.45
C GLY A 161 0.05 -7.06 -16.88
N THR A 162 -0.85 -6.59 -17.73
CA THR A 162 -2.23 -6.31 -17.37
C THR A 162 -3.16 -6.96 -18.37
N ILE A 163 -4.17 -7.65 -17.85
CA ILE A 163 -5.36 -8.08 -18.59
C ILE A 163 -6.49 -7.14 -18.18
N GLU A 164 -7.13 -6.50 -19.15
CA GLU A 164 -8.35 -5.71 -18.94
C GLU A 164 -9.36 -6.07 -20.03
N GLY A 165 -10.38 -6.85 -19.65
CA GLY A 165 -11.32 -7.45 -20.59
C GLY A 165 -10.59 -8.38 -21.57
N ALA A 166 -10.63 -8.02 -22.86
CA ALA A 166 -9.95 -8.78 -23.93
C ALA A 166 -8.56 -8.24 -24.29
N LYS A 167 -8.08 -7.21 -23.59
CA LYS A 167 -6.83 -6.53 -23.92
C LYS A 167 -5.71 -6.98 -22.97
N VAL A 168 -4.56 -7.30 -23.54
CA VAL A 168 -3.31 -7.51 -22.81
C VAL A 168 -2.38 -6.32 -23.08
N THR A 169 -1.72 -5.84 -22.04
CA THR A 169 -0.62 -4.87 -22.15
C THR A 169 0.52 -5.34 -21.29
N THR A 170 1.75 -5.29 -21.80
CA THR A 170 2.95 -5.60 -21.02
C THR A 170 3.99 -4.51 -21.17
N GLU A 171 4.81 -4.36 -20.14
CA GLU A 171 5.89 -3.37 -20.12
C GLU A 171 7.01 -3.79 -19.18
N VAL A 172 8.11 -3.05 -19.25
CA VAL A 172 9.19 -3.11 -18.27
C VAL A 172 9.47 -1.72 -17.73
N THR A 173 9.54 -1.63 -16.41
CA THR A 173 9.76 -0.40 -15.67
C THR A 173 10.91 -0.57 -14.67
N GLY A 174 11.37 0.52 -14.07
CA GLY A 174 12.38 0.45 -13.01
C GLY A 174 11.77 0.05 -11.67
N TYR A 175 12.63 -0.22 -10.70
CA TYR A 175 12.21 -0.41 -9.31
C TYR A 175 11.64 0.88 -8.71
N ILE A 176 10.80 0.74 -7.69
CA ILE A 176 10.38 1.88 -6.86
C ILE A 176 11.50 2.26 -5.88
N ALA A 177 11.33 3.36 -5.14
CA ALA A 177 12.35 3.87 -4.21
C ALA A 177 12.77 2.84 -3.12
N ASP A 178 11.87 1.90 -2.78
CA ASP A 178 12.13 0.81 -1.83
C ASP A 178 13.00 -0.32 -2.44
N GLY A 179 13.38 -0.23 -3.71
CA GLY A 179 14.17 -1.24 -4.43
C GLY A 179 13.39 -2.46 -4.92
N GLY A 180 12.09 -2.53 -4.65
CA GLY A 180 11.19 -3.57 -5.14
C GLY A 180 10.39 -3.14 -6.38
N CYS A 181 9.49 -4.02 -6.84
CA CYS A 181 8.53 -3.71 -7.92
C CYS A 181 7.14 -3.30 -7.43
N VAL A 182 6.87 -3.56 -6.15
CA VAL A 182 5.66 -3.15 -5.44
C VAL A 182 6.08 -2.62 -4.07
N PRO A 183 5.31 -1.71 -3.45
CA PRO A 183 5.55 -1.27 -2.09
C PRO A 183 5.58 -2.45 -1.13
N ALA A 184 6.54 -2.46 -0.21
CA ALA A 184 6.58 -3.50 0.82
C ALA A 184 5.38 -3.37 1.76
N VAL A 185 4.85 -4.52 2.20
CA VAL A 185 3.71 -4.58 3.11
C VAL A 185 4.17 -4.33 4.56
N GLY A 186 3.46 -3.46 5.28
CA GLY A 186 3.64 -3.26 6.72
C GLY A 186 4.58 -2.12 7.14
N HIS A 187 4.65 -1.04 6.37
CA HIS A 187 5.32 0.20 6.75
C HIS A 187 4.32 1.27 7.20
#